data_AF-A0A8J6ND75-F1
#
_entry.id   AF-A0A8J6ND75-F1
#
_cell.length_a   1.000
_cell.length_b   1.000
_cell.length_c   1.000
_cell.angle_alpha   90.00
_cell.angle_beta   90.00
_cell.angle_gamma   90.00
#
_symmetry.space_group_name_H-M   'P 1'
#
loop_
_entity.id
_entity.type
_entity.pdbx_description
1 polymer ?
#
loop_
_entity_poly.entity_id
_entity_poly.type
_entity_poly.pdbx_seq_one_letter_code
_entity_poly.pdbx_strand_id
1 'polypeptide(L)'
;MKKSTSYGILDEKFLQTPSVALYEAEEEVNRMAAIVEDMLRYARRAFFDNDHESMKILADNEHIVDTINDKLGNYLAKIRTVMLSEKDADKKRVLVHAITDIERVADLAENIGEYAGQKNVVFSDSAKKELEKVFDNAARIYSMAAKALHRKRRSLALDIGQMEHDFDELEIMYRKKYLV
;
A
#
# COMPACT_ATOMS: atom_id res chain seq x y z
N MET A 1 -23.71 -19.71 6.80
CA MET A 1 -22.59 -18.77 6.62
C MET A 1 -22.07 -18.40 8.01
N LYS A 2 -20.83 -18.77 8.34
CA LYS A 2 -20.22 -18.45 9.64
C LYS A 2 -19.96 -16.94 9.68
N LYS A 3 -20.51 -16.28 10.72
CA LYS A 3 -20.27 -14.88 11.05
C LYS A 3 -18.76 -14.64 11.11
N SER A 4 -18.25 -13.69 10.35
CA SER A 4 -16.89 -13.17 10.55
C SER A 4 -16.88 -12.48 11.90
N THR A 5 -16.29 -13.13 12.89
CA THR A 5 -16.05 -12.53 14.20
C THR A 5 -15.12 -11.34 13.99
N SER A 6 -15.69 -10.14 13.97
CA SER A 6 -14.96 -8.88 14.11
C SER A 6 -14.37 -8.87 15.52
N TYR A 7 -13.17 -9.44 15.66
CA TYR A 7 -12.31 -9.13 16.80
C TYR A 7 -11.92 -7.65 16.68
N GLY A 8 -12.00 -6.94 17.79
CA GLY A 8 -11.94 -5.49 17.83
C GLY A 8 -10.70 -4.94 17.14
N ILE A 9 -10.89 -3.88 16.37
CA ILE A 9 -9.82 -3.12 15.72
C ILE A 9 -8.89 -2.61 16.85
N LEU A 10 -7.72 -3.23 16.98
CA LEU A 10 -6.62 -2.83 17.88
C LEU A 10 -7.06 -2.61 19.35
N ASP A 11 -7.61 -3.64 20.00
CA ASP A 11 -8.11 -3.52 21.38
C ASP A 11 -6.95 -3.46 22.39
N GLU A 12 -6.93 -2.39 23.20
CA GLU A 12 -5.88 -2.14 24.19
C GLU A 12 -5.75 -3.25 25.25
N LYS A 13 -6.81 -4.03 25.49
CA LYS A 13 -6.76 -5.15 26.45
C LYS A 13 -5.71 -6.20 26.06
N PHE A 14 -5.41 -6.32 24.76
CA PHE A 14 -4.43 -7.29 24.28
C PHE A 14 -2.98 -6.81 24.42
N LEU A 15 -2.73 -5.55 24.80
CA LEU A 15 -1.38 -5.04 25.06
C LEU A 15 -0.65 -5.80 26.18
N GLN A 16 -1.40 -6.48 27.06
CA GLN A 16 -0.84 -7.35 28.10
C GLN A 16 -0.33 -8.69 27.56
N THR A 17 -0.73 -9.08 26.34
CA THR A 17 -0.28 -10.30 25.65
C THR A 17 0.36 -9.91 24.31
N PRO A 18 1.67 -9.62 24.28
CA PRO A 18 2.30 -8.99 23.12
C PRO A 18 2.15 -9.75 21.80
N SER A 19 2.15 -11.08 21.84
CA SER A 19 1.94 -11.92 20.65
C SER A 19 0.55 -11.75 20.03
N VAL A 20 -0.48 -11.56 20.86
CA VAL A 20 -1.87 -11.30 20.41
C VAL A 20 -1.99 -9.88 19.88
N ALA A 21 -1.43 -8.89 20.59
CA ALA A 21 -1.40 -7.51 20.11
C ALA A 21 -0.71 -7.39 18.74
N LEU A 22 0.44 -8.05 18.55
CA LEU A 22 1.14 -8.07 17.27
C LEU A 22 0.37 -8.84 16.18
N TYR A 23 -0.50 -9.77 16.54
CA TYR A 23 -1.37 -10.43 15.57
C TYR A 23 -2.48 -9.50 15.10
N GLU A 24 -3.15 -8.78 16.01
CA GLU A 24 -4.16 -7.79 15.64
C GLU A 24 -3.58 -6.67 14.77
N ALA A 25 -2.39 -6.17 15.13
CA ALA A 25 -1.69 -5.18 14.32
C ALA A 25 -1.35 -5.70 12.92
N GLU A 26 -0.94 -6.96 12.79
CA GLU A 26 -0.66 -7.58 11.49
C GLU A 26 -1.93 -7.69 10.62
N GLU A 27 -3.06 -8.08 11.19
CA GLU A 27 -4.33 -8.16 10.45
C GLU A 27 -4.80 -6.77 9.98
N GLU A 28 -4.63 -5.75 10.80
CA GLU A 28 -5.03 -4.39 10.44
C GLU A 28 -4.07 -3.76 9.40
N VAL A 29 -2.76 -4.08 9.45
CA VAL A 29 -1.81 -3.75 8.35
C VAL A 29 -2.23 -4.43 7.04
N ASN A 30 -2.64 -5.70 7.09
CA ASN A 30 -3.11 -6.41 5.90
C ASN A 30 -4.39 -5.76 5.33
N ARG A 31 -5.29 -5.28 6.21
CA ARG A 31 -6.48 -4.53 5.79
C ARG A 31 -6.12 -3.21 5.12
N MET A 32 -5.20 -2.44 5.72
CA MET A 32 -4.67 -1.20 5.15
C MET A 32 -4.08 -1.44 3.76
N ALA A 33 -3.25 -2.48 3.61
CA ALA A 33 -2.64 -2.84 2.33
C ALA A 33 -3.69 -3.20 1.24
N ALA A 34 -4.75 -3.90 1.62
CA ALA A 34 -5.83 -4.23 0.68
C ALA A 34 -6.60 -2.99 0.21
N ILE A 35 -6.83 -2.01 1.11
CA ILE A 35 -7.46 -0.73 0.74
C ILE A 35 -6.58 0.03 -0.26
N VAL A 36 -5.27 0.07 -0.04
CA VAL A 36 -4.34 0.75 -0.96
C VAL A 36 -4.22 0.01 -2.30
N GLU A 37 -4.31 -1.33 -2.33
CA GLU A 37 -4.42 -2.09 -3.58
C GLU A 37 -5.69 -1.71 -4.37
N ASP A 38 -6.79 -1.38 -3.68
CA ASP A 38 -8.02 -0.86 -4.28
C ASP A 38 -7.84 0.59 -4.77
N MET A 39 -7.18 1.44 -3.98
CA MET A 39 -6.85 2.82 -4.36
C MET A 39 -6.05 2.86 -5.66
N LEU A 40 -5.04 1.99 -5.84
CA LEU A 40 -4.29 1.91 -7.10
C LEU A 40 -5.20 1.60 -8.31
N ARG A 41 -6.27 0.81 -8.14
CA ARG A 41 -7.23 0.55 -9.22
C ARG A 41 -8.10 1.77 -9.53
N TYR A 42 -8.50 2.52 -8.51
CA TYR A 42 -9.24 3.78 -8.69
C TYR A 42 -8.35 4.87 -9.29
N ALA A 43 -7.10 5.00 -8.87
CA ALA A 43 -6.11 5.91 -9.43
C ALA A 43 -5.91 5.66 -10.93
N ARG A 44 -5.81 4.38 -11.33
CA ARG A 44 -5.75 4.00 -12.75
C ARG A 44 -6.97 4.51 -13.54
N ARG A 45 -8.18 4.27 -13.03
CA ARG A 45 -9.44 4.71 -13.68
C ARG A 45 -9.55 6.23 -13.74
N ALA A 46 -9.27 6.90 -12.63
CA ALA A 46 -9.27 8.36 -12.56
C ALA A 46 -8.32 8.94 -13.62
N PHE A 47 -7.10 8.40 -13.72
CA PHE A 47 -6.06 8.92 -14.61
C PHE A 47 -6.26 8.60 -16.09
N PHE A 48 -6.55 7.34 -16.43
CA PHE A 48 -6.60 6.92 -17.83
C PHE A 48 -7.99 7.02 -18.47
N ASP A 49 -9.06 6.99 -17.66
CA ASP A 49 -10.45 6.98 -18.12
C ASP A 49 -11.21 8.26 -17.77
N ASN A 50 -10.55 9.22 -17.09
CA ASN A 50 -11.13 10.47 -16.61
C ASN A 50 -12.38 10.23 -15.71
N ASP A 51 -12.30 9.19 -14.89
CA ASP A 51 -13.38 8.78 -13.99
C ASP A 51 -13.40 9.63 -12.71
N HIS A 52 -14.25 10.66 -12.70
CA HIS A 52 -14.40 11.56 -11.55
C HIS A 52 -14.95 10.87 -10.29
N GLU A 53 -15.72 9.79 -10.41
CA GLU A 53 -16.20 9.06 -9.24
C GLU A 53 -15.02 8.34 -8.56
N SER A 54 -14.08 7.80 -9.35
CA SER A 54 -12.85 7.21 -8.82
C SER A 54 -11.99 8.23 -8.07
N MET A 55 -11.97 9.52 -8.48
CA MET A 55 -11.26 10.59 -7.74
C MET A 55 -11.84 10.81 -6.34
N LYS A 56 -13.17 10.83 -6.23
CA LYS A 56 -13.83 10.99 -4.93
C LYS A 56 -13.58 9.80 -4.01
N ILE A 57 -13.64 8.58 -4.57
CA ILE A 57 -13.35 7.35 -3.83
C ILE A 57 -11.90 7.32 -3.33
N LEU A 58 -10.95 7.89 -4.08
CA LEU A 58 -9.56 8.00 -3.64
C LEU A 58 -9.43 8.87 -2.39
N ALA A 59 -10.01 10.08 -2.40
CA ALA A 59 -9.98 10.97 -1.24
C ALA A 59 -10.65 10.35 0.00
N ASP A 60 -11.80 9.70 -0.18
CA ASP A 60 -12.48 9.00 0.93
C ASP A 60 -11.61 7.84 1.48
N ASN A 61 -10.89 7.12 0.62
CA ASN A 61 -10.01 6.02 1.04
C ASN A 61 -8.70 6.50 1.67
N GLU A 62 -8.12 7.61 1.21
CA GLU A 62 -6.94 8.22 1.84
C GLU A 62 -7.23 8.52 3.31
N HIS A 63 -8.36 9.17 3.60
CA HIS A 63 -8.75 9.49 4.97
C HIS A 63 -8.90 8.24 5.85
N ILE A 64 -9.37 7.13 5.26
CA ILE A 64 -9.46 5.84 5.94
C ILE A 64 -8.06 5.28 6.20
N VAL A 65 -7.15 5.32 5.23
CA VAL A 65 -5.78 4.82 5.34
C VAL A 65 -5.01 5.60 6.39
N ASP A 66 -5.10 6.92 6.40
CA ASP A 66 -4.51 7.81 7.42
C ASP A 66 -5.00 7.46 8.82
N THR A 67 -6.32 7.32 8.98
CA THR A 67 -6.90 6.93 10.25
C THR A 67 -6.38 5.57 10.74
N ILE A 68 -6.15 4.63 9.81
CA ILE A 68 -5.58 3.32 10.15
C ILE A 68 -4.10 3.44 10.52
N ASN A 69 -3.32 4.21 9.75
CA ASN A 69 -1.90 4.48 9.98
C ASN A 69 -1.67 5.04 11.38
N ASP A 70 -2.43 6.08 11.76
CA ASP A 70 -2.36 6.71 13.07
C ASP A 70 -2.69 5.74 14.20
N LYS A 71 -3.77 4.95 14.04
CA LYS A 71 -4.18 3.97 15.06
C LYS A 71 -3.15 2.86 15.20
N LEU A 72 -2.63 2.34 14.10
CA LEU A 72 -1.59 1.31 14.08
C LEU A 72 -0.29 1.81 14.71
N GLY A 73 0.17 3.01 14.33
CA GLY A 73 1.37 3.63 14.87
C GLY A 73 1.28 3.79 16.39
N ASN A 74 0.17 4.34 16.88
CA ASN A 74 -0.10 4.49 18.31
C ASN A 74 -0.17 3.13 19.04
N TYR A 75 -0.84 2.14 18.45
CA TYR A 75 -0.98 0.82 19.03
C TYR A 75 0.36 0.09 19.13
N LEU A 76 1.13 0.07 18.04
CA LEU A 76 2.46 -0.54 17.99
C LEU A 76 3.43 0.15 18.97
N ALA A 77 3.35 1.47 19.12
CA ALA A 77 4.16 2.21 20.10
C ALA A 77 3.88 1.76 21.55
N LYS A 78 2.63 1.43 21.89
CA LYS A 78 2.22 0.96 23.23
C LYS A 78 2.70 -0.46 23.56
N ILE A 79 3.04 -1.28 22.57
CA ILE A 79 3.57 -2.63 22.80
C ILE A 79 4.97 -2.53 23.42
N ARG A 80 5.13 -2.97 24.66
CA ARG A 80 6.40 -2.88 25.40
C ARG A 80 7.47 -3.82 24.83
N THR A 81 8.55 -3.26 24.29
CA THR A 81 9.64 -4.02 23.67
C THR A 81 10.32 -5.00 24.62
N VAL A 82 10.39 -4.69 25.92
CA VAL A 82 11.00 -5.57 26.94
C VAL A 82 10.24 -6.90 27.15
N MET A 83 8.98 -6.97 26.71
CA MET A 83 8.16 -8.17 26.81
C MET A 83 8.17 -9.01 25.52
N LEU A 84 8.94 -8.60 24.50
CA LEU A 84 8.99 -9.26 23.21
C LEU A 84 10.11 -10.29 23.15
N SER A 85 9.83 -11.43 22.52
CA SER A 85 10.89 -12.27 21.97
C SER A 85 11.63 -11.53 20.85
N GLU A 86 12.84 -11.95 20.50
CA GLU A 86 13.59 -11.38 19.36
C GLU A 86 12.76 -11.41 18.07
N LYS A 87 12.10 -12.54 17.81
CA LYS A 87 11.20 -12.71 16.67
C LYS A 87 10.02 -11.72 16.67
N ASP A 88 9.44 -11.46 17.83
CA ASP A 88 8.31 -10.53 17.96
C ASP A 88 8.77 -9.07 17.87
N ALA A 89 9.97 -8.76 18.36
CA ALA A 89 10.58 -7.45 18.19
C ALA A 89 10.86 -7.15 16.71
N ASP A 90 11.34 -8.12 15.94
CA ASP A 90 11.52 -7.98 14.50
C ASP A 90 10.20 -7.87 13.77
N LYS A 91 9.18 -8.65 14.14
CA LYS A 91 7.83 -8.51 13.59
C LYS A 91 7.30 -7.09 13.82
N LYS A 92 7.40 -6.57 15.04
CA LYS A 92 7.00 -5.19 15.37
C LYS A 92 7.71 -4.17 14.47
N ARG A 93 9.02 -4.32 14.29
CA ARG A 93 9.82 -3.43 13.42
C ARG A 93 9.35 -3.45 11.97
N VAL A 94 9.09 -4.64 11.42
CA VAL A 94 8.56 -4.81 10.06
C VAL A 94 7.19 -4.13 9.92
N LEU A 95 6.29 -4.31 10.89
CA LEU A 95 4.97 -3.67 10.85
C LEU A 95 5.07 -2.13 10.90
N VAL A 96 5.97 -1.56 11.72
CA VAL A 96 6.18 -0.11 11.78
C VAL A 96 6.67 0.47 10.46
N HIS A 97 7.59 -0.21 9.76
CA HIS A 97 8.00 0.25 8.43
C HIS A 97 6.91 0.08 7.39
N ALA A 98 6.20 -1.07 7.42
CA ALA A 98 5.15 -1.37 6.46
C ALA A 98 4.01 -0.35 6.50
N ILE A 99 3.57 0.12 7.67
CA ILE A 99 2.49 1.12 7.75
C ILE A 99 2.87 2.43 7.05
N THR A 100 4.10 2.89 7.23
CA THR A 100 4.61 4.11 6.58
C THR A 100 4.74 3.91 5.07
N ASP A 101 5.26 2.77 4.62
CA ASP A 101 5.40 2.52 3.18
C ASP A 101 4.03 2.34 2.49
N ILE A 102 3.05 1.75 3.18
CA ILE A 102 1.68 1.59 2.65
C ILE A 102 0.97 2.94 2.56
N GLU A 103 1.06 3.79 3.57
CA GLU A 103 0.46 5.14 3.56
C GLU A 103 1.05 5.99 2.43
N ARG A 104 2.38 6.00 2.25
CA ARG A 104 3.01 6.72 1.14
C ARG A 104 2.51 6.31 -0.23
N VAL A 105 2.15 5.03 -0.43
CA VAL A 105 1.56 4.55 -1.69
C VAL A 105 0.10 5.03 -1.82
N ALA A 106 -0.64 5.12 -0.72
CA ALA A 106 -1.99 5.66 -0.69
C ALA A 106 -2.01 7.13 -1.14
N ASP A 107 -1.13 7.95 -0.55
CA ASP A 107 -0.96 9.36 -0.92
C ASP A 107 -0.62 9.50 -2.40
N LEU A 108 0.31 8.69 -2.91
CA LEU A 108 0.69 8.70 -4.32
C LEU A 108 -0.49 8.31 -5.22
N ALA A 109 -1.33 7.35 -4.80
CA ALA A 109 -2.52 6.95 -5.55
C ALA A 109 -3.55 8.07 -5.60
N GLU A 110 -3.79 8.78 -4.49
CA GLU A 110 -4.66 9.96 -4.45
C GLU A 110 -4.12 11.07 -5.37
N ASN A 111 -2.84 11.43 -5.22
CA ASN A 111 -2.18 12.43 -6.04
C ASN A 111 -2.31 12.14 -7.55
N ILE A 112 -2.13 10.88 -7.97
CA ILE A 112 -2.34 10.47 -9.37
C ILE A 112 -3.78 10.72 -9.81
N GLY A 113 -4.77 10.42 -8.97
CA GLY A 113 -6.17 10.73 -9.23
C GLY A 113 -6.44 12.22 -9.36
N GLU A 114 -5.86 13.04 -8.48
CA GLU A 114 -6.00 14.50 -8.54
C GLU A 114 -5.38 15.10 -9.81
N TYR A 115 -4.20 14.62 -10.23
CA TYR A 115 -3.53 15.09 -11.45
C TYR A 115 -4.40 14.92 -12.69
N ALA A 116 -5.22 13.88 -12.72
CA ALA A 116 -6.15 13.63 -13.81
C ALA A 116 -7.27 14.68 -13.89
N GLY A 117 -7.74 15.18 -12.74
CA GLY A 117 -8.74 16.25 -12.67
C GLY A 117 -8.19 17.65 -12.92
N GLN A 118 -6.89 17.87 -12.70
CA GLN A 118 -6.28 19.21 -12.73
C GLN A 118 -5.77 19.64 -14.11
N LYS A 119 -5.54 18.72 -15.05
CA LYS A 119 -4.87 19.06 -16.32
C LYS A 119 -5.64 18.61 -17.56
N ASN A 120 -5.88 19.56 -18.46
CA ASN A 120 -6.25 19.30 -19.87
C ASN A 120 -5.02 18.85 -20.69
N VAL A 121 -4.35 17.77 -20.26
CA VAL A 121 -3.22 17.18 -21.02
C VAL A 121 -3.75 16.01 -21.83
N VAL A 122 -3.61 16.11 -23.15
CA VAL A 122 -3.93 15.01 -24.07
C VAL A 122 -2.64 14.28 -24.42
N PHE A 123 -2.52 13.04 -23.95
CA PHE A 123 -1.41 12.17 -24.33
C PHE A 123 -1.62 11.60 -25.74
N SER A 124 -0.52 11.36 -26.47
CA SER A 124 -0.59 10.51 -27.65
C SER A 124 -0.91 9.06 -27.24
N ASP A 125 -1.50 8.28 -28.14
CA ASP A 125 -1.82 6.87 -27.87
C ASP A 125 -0.60 6.06 -27.44
N SER A 126 0.58 6.36 -28.00
CA SER A 126 1.83 5.72 -27.61
C SER A 126 2.25 6.12 -26.20
N ALA A 127 2.19 7.41 -25.84
CA ALA A 127 2.54 7.87 -24.51
C ALA A 127 1.57 7.33 -23.45
N LYS A 128 0.27 7.26 -23.76
CA LYS A 128 -0.75 6.67 -22.88
C LYS A 128 -0.42 5.21 -22.56
N LYS A 129 -0.18 4.38 -23.59
CA LYS A 129 0.17 2.96 -23.41
C LYS A 129 1.45 2.75 -22.60
N GLU A 130 2.44 3.62 -22.80
CA GLU A 130 3.70 3.56 -22.05
C GLU A 130 3.50 3.92 -20.58
N LEU A 131 2.70 4.96 -20.28
CA LEU A 131 2.32 5.31 -18.91
C LEU A 131 1.49 4.23 -18.23
N GLU A 132 0.53 3.60 -18.94
CA GLU A 132 -0.22 2.46 -18.43
C GLU A 132 0.72 1.32 -18.05
N LYS A 133 1.72 1.02 -18.87
CA LYS A 133 2.72 -0.02 -18.59
C LYS A 133 3.56 0.29 -17.34
N VAL A 134 3.94 1.55 -17.13
CA VAL A 134 4.65 1.97 -15.91
C VAL A 134 3.74 1.78 -14.69
N PHE A 135 2.53 2.32 -14.76
CA PHE A 135 1.55 2.23 -13.67
C PHE A 135 1.24 0.78 -13.29
N ASP A 136 0.92 -0.06 -14.28
CA ASP A 136 0.53 -1.45 -14.06
C ASP A 136 1.69 -2.29 -13.48
N ASN A 137 2.95 -1.97 -13.82
CA ASN A 137 4.11 -2.60 -13.18
C ASN A 137 4.29 -2.18 -11.74
N ALA A 138 4.21 -0.88 -11.42
CA ALA A 138 4.28 -0.39 -10.05
C ALA A 138 3.18 -1.00 -9.17
N ALA A 139 1.93 -1.03 -9.66
CA ALA A 139 0.81 -1.61 -8.95
C ALA A 139 0.99 -3.13 -8.73
N ARG A 140 1.59 -3.84 -9.70
CA ARG A 140 1.92 -5.26 -9.55
C ARG A 140 2.98 -5.51 -8.49
N ILE A 141 4.04 -4.69 -8.45
CA ILE A 141 5.09 -4.76 -7.42
C ILE A 141 4.47 -4.57 -6.04
N TYR A 142 3.64 -3.54 -5.86
CA TYR A 142 2.91 -3.30 -4.63
C TYR A 142 2.05 -4.51 -4.21
N SER A 143 1.22 -5.04 -5.11
CA SER A 143 0.36 -6.20 -4.85
C SER A 143 1.17 -7.43 -4.41
N MET A 144 2.36 -7.63 -5.00
CA MET A 144 3.25 -8.72 -4.62
C MET A 144 3.92 -8.50 -3.27
N ALA A 145 4.37 -7.27 -2.98
CA ALA A 145 4.91 -6.90 -1.68
C ALA A 145 3.88 -7.09 -0.56
N ALA A 146 2.64 -6.62 -0.77
CA ALA A 146 1.54 -6.81 0.17
C ALA A 146 1.23 -8.31 0.42
N LYS A 147 1.23 -9.13 -0.63
CA LYS A 147 1.06 -10.59 -0.51
C LYS A 147 2.22 -11.26 0.23
N ALA A 148 3.45 -10.79 0.01
CA ALA A 148 4.64 -11.31 0.68
C ALA A 148 4.62 -10.98 2.18
N LEU A 149 4.21 -9.76 2.53
CA LEU A 149 4.00 -9.31 3.91
C LEU A 149 2.97 -10.19 4.62
N HIS A 150 1.80 -10.41 4.00
CA HIS A 150 0.74 -11.24 4.57
C HIS A 150 1.13 -12.72 4.75
N ARG A 151 1.75 -13.33 3.72
CA ARG A 151 2.03 -14.77 3.71
C ARG A 151 3.38 -15.17 4.30
N LYS A 152 4.23 -14.20 4.69
CA LYS A 152 5.64 -14.41 5.14
C LYS A 152 6.45 -15.27 4.18
N ARG A 153 6.13 -15.23 2.89
CA ARG A 153 6.78 -16.06 1.87
C ARG A 153 8.00 -15.33 1.32
N ARG A 154 9.17 -15.62 1.90
CA ARG A 154 10.47 -15.12 1.39
C ARG A 154 10.71 -15.45 -0.08
N SER A 155 10.12 -16.52 -0.61
CA SER A 155 10.24 -16.88 -2.03
C SER A 155 9.73 -15.78 -2.97
N LEU A 156 8.77 -14.96 -2.53
CA LEU A 156 8.24 -13.85 -3.33
C LEU A 156 9.20 -12.66 -3.40
N ALA A 157 10.21 -12.59 -2.51
CA ALA A 157 11.15 -11.46 -2.48
C ALA A 157 12.10 -11.46 -3.70
N LEU A 158 12.49 -12.64 -4.19
CA LEU A 158 13.32 -12.75 -5.40
C LEU A 158 12.55 -12.28 -6.63
N ASP A 159 11.27 -12.66 -6.73
CA ASP A 159 10.41 -12.24 -7.84
C ASP A 159 10.18 -10.71 -7.82
N ILE A 160 10.00 -10.12 -6.63
CA ILE A 160 9.85 -8.66 -6.47
C ILE A 160 11.12 -7.93 -6.91
N GLY A 161 12.32 -8.39 -6.52
CA GLY A 161 13.57 -7.74 -6.90
C GLY A 161 13.82 -7.73 -8.41
N GLN A 162 13.41 -8.78 -9.12
CA GLN A 162 13.45 -8.77 -10.59
C GLN A 162 12.45 -7.77 -11.17
N MET A 163 11.24 -7.68 -10.60
CA MET A 163 10.24 -6.72 -11.07
C MET A 163 10.66 -5.26 -10.85
N GLU A 164 11.33 -4.96 -9.74
CA GLU A 164 11.91 -3.63 -9.49
C GLU A 164 12.99 -3.30 -10.52
N HIS A 165 13.90 -4.23 -10.81
CA HIS A 165 14.90 -4.02 -11.87
C HIS A 165 14.25 -3.73 -13.24
N ASP A 166 13.24 -4.51 -13.63
CA ASP A 166 12.51 -4.29 -14.87
C ASP A 166 11.78 -2.93 -14.87
N PHE A 167 11.30 -2.49 -13.71
CA PHE A 167 10.64 -1.18 -13.54
C PHE A 167 11.63 -0.02 -13.67
N ASP A 168 12.82 -0.12 -13.05
CA ASP A 168 13.88 0.89 -13.14
C ASP A 168 14.35 1.07 -14.59
N GLU A 169 14.50 -0.02 -15.35
CA GLU A 169 14.84 0.05 -16.78
C GLU A 169 13.75 0.78 -17.59
N LEU A 170 12.47 0.52 -17.29
CA LEU A 170 11.35 1.22 -17.93
C LEU A 170 11.34 2.71 -17.56
N GLU A 171 11.60 3.06 -16.31
CA GLU A 171 11.67 4.44 -15.85
C GLU A 171 12.79 5.20 -16.60
N ILE A 172 14.01 4.65 -16.64
CA ILE A 172 15.15 5.23 -17.34
C ILE A 172 14.83 5.45 -18.82
N MET A 173 14.25 4.43 -19.47
CA MET A 173 13.90 4.48 -20.89
C MET A 173 12.90 5.62 -21.18
N TYR A 174 11.82 5.73 -20.40
CA TYR A 174 10.78 6.72 -20.66
C TYR A 174 11.19 8.13 -20.24
N ARG A 175 11.98 8.30 -19.17
CA ARG A 175 12.57 9.61 -18.83
C ARG A 175 13.47 10.10 -19.96
N LYS A 176 14.33 9.23 -20.51
CA LYS A 176 15.18 9.57 -21.66
C LYS A 176 14.38 9.88 -22.94
N LYS A 177 13.19 9.31 -23.09
CA LYS A 177 12.37 9.54 -24.29
C LYS A 177 11.61 10.87 -24.25
N TYR A 178 11.15 11.30 -23.06
CA TYR A 178 10.21 12.40 -22.91
C TYR A 178 10.74 13.62 -22.16
N LEU A 179 11.83 13.50 -21.40
CA LEU A 179 12.32 14.56 -20.51
C LEU A 179 13.78 14.99 -20.78
N VAL A 180 14.55 14.19 -21.53
CA VAL A 180 15.98 14.40 -21.81
C VAL A 180 16.21 14.29 -23.32
#